data_AF-A0A1M5NRK8-F1
#
_entry.id   AF-A0A1M5NRK8-F1
#
_cell.length_a   1.000
_cell.length_b   1.000
_cell.length_c   1.000
_cell.angle_alpha   90.00
_cell.angle_beta   90.00
_cell.angle_gamma   90.00
#
_symmetry.space_group_name_H-M   'P 1'
#
loop_
_entity.id
_entity.type
_entity.pdbx_description
1 polymer ?
#
loop_
_entity_poly.entity_id
_entity_poly.type
_entity_poly.pdbx_seq_one_letter_code
_entity_poly.pdbx_strand_id
1 'polypeptide(L)'
;MKKAAILFFSIMIIALGAWSLNSFSNKISPSNTENVSSMDMKEYGNKYSDCINGSELDSFTKQVFETNFKTTKLPVKSIDKSLENYQRSLEVTIENLNAIDAHDFLHSEYERYKTEMSQETLSGVRAYYLAGAMKVCFNLDKSLNQDSNHLPQP
;
A
#
# COMPACT_ATOMS: atom_id res chain seq x y z
N MET A 1 -11.00 -18.94 -48.89
CA MET A 1 -11.49 -18.11 -47.76
C MET A 1 -10.27 -17.64 -46.97
N LYS A 2 -9.73 -16.44 -47.26
CA LYS A 2 -9.66 -15.26 -46.36
C LYS A 2 -9.17 -15.62 -44.94
N LYS A 3 -7.85 -15.60 -44.68
CA LYS A 3 -7.02 -14.52 -44.08
C LYS A 3 -7.38 -14.10 -42.65
N ALA A 4 -6.50 -14.42 -41.69
CA ALA A 4 -5.95 -13.55 -40.62
C ALA A 4 -4.98 -14.43 -39.77
N ALA A 5 -3.65 -14.36 -39.91
CA ALA A 5 -2.75 -13.33 -39.37
C ALA A 5 -2.86 -13.23 -37.83
N ILE A 6 -1.96 -13.89 -37.10
CA ILE A 6 -0.81 -13.27 -36.41
C ILE A 6 -1.26 -12.25 -35.36
N LEU A 7 -1.01 -12.58 -34.08
CA LEU A 7 -0.47 -11.67 -33.07
C LEU A 7 0.09 -12.51 -31.91
N PHE A 8 1.28 -13.09 -32.15
CA PHE A 8 2.27 -13.28 -31.09
C PHE A 8 3.00 -11.94 -30.92
N PHE A 9 3.41 -11.64 -29.68
CA PHE A 9 4.09 -10.45 -29.17
C PHE A 9 3.19 -9.31 -28.64
N SER A 10 3.12 -9.20 -27.31
CA SER A 10 3.64 -8.01 -26.63
C SER A 10 3.90 -8.24 -25.12
N ILE A 11 5.20 -8.34 -24.78
CA ILE A 11 5.87 -7.76 -23.59
C ILE A 11 5.64 -8.50 -22.24
N MET A 12 6.32 -9.62 -21.97
CA MET A 12 7.58 -9.69 -21.18
C MET A 12 8.39 -8.38 -21.06
N ILE A 13 8.87 -8.10 -19.83
CA ILE A 13 9.49 -6.86 -19.26
C ILE A 13 8.41 -6.10 -18.47
N ILE A 14 8.34 -6.20 -17.13
CA ILE A 14 9.31 -5.61 -16.20
C ILE A 14 9.80 -6.66 -15.18
N ALA A 15 10.95 -7.25 -15.49
CA ALA A 15 11.90 -7.60 -14.45
C ALA A 15 12.71 -6.34 -14.13
N LEU A 16 13.15 -6.21 -12.88
CA LEU A 16 14.24 -5.34 -12.41
C LEU A 16 13.92 -3.84 -12.30
N GLY A 17 13.11 -3.50 -11.31
CA GLY A 17 13.21 -2.20 -10.61
C GLY A 17 14.33 -2.20 -9.55
N ALA A 18 15.49 -2.74 -9.90
CA ALA A 18 16.71 -2.60 -9.10
C ALA A 18 17.65 -1.68 -9.89
N TRP A 19 17.58 -0.38 -9.57
CA TRP A 19 18.63 0.65 -9.64
C TRP A 19 17.99 2.03 -9.81
N SER A 20 17.76 2.71 -8.69
CA SER A 20 17.84 4.17 -8.62
C SER A 20 18.56 4.54 -7.33
N LEU A 21 19.85 4.20 -7.28
CA LEU A 21 20.81 4.90 -6.44
C LEU A 21 21.43 5.99 -7.32
N ASN A 22 20.86 7.19 -7.26
CA ASN A 22 21.66 8.40 -7.41
C ASN A 22 20.98 9.60 -6.74
N SER A 23 21.67 10.05 -5.69
CA SER A 23 21.85 11.45 -5.29
C SER A 23 20.62 12.32 -5.09
N PHE A 24 20.09 12.29 -3.87
CA PHE A 24 19.80 13.54 -3.17
C PHE A 24 20.47 13.53 -1.81
N SER A 25 21.62 14.19 -1.76
CA SER A 25 22.21 14.72 -0.54
C SER A 25 21.32 15.86 -0.08
N ASN A 26 20.57 15.66 1.00
CA ASN A 26 20.27 16.77 1.89
C ASN A 26 20.29 16.31 3.34
N LYS A 27 21.12 16.99 4.12
CA LYS A 27 21.30 16.82 5.55
C LYS A 27 19.98 17.11 6.26
N ILE A 28 19.44 16.14 6.98
CA ILE A 28 18.64 16.39 8.19
C ILE A 28 19.09 15.38 9.24
N SER A 29 19.61 15.91 10.34
CA SER A 29 20.08 15.19 11.53
C SER A 29 18.90 14.71 12.42
N PRO A 30 19.14 13.84 13.41
CA PRO A 30 18.20 12.82 13.86
C PRO A 30 17.38 13.20 15.10
N SER A 31 16.14 12.71 15.14
CA SER A 31 15.28 12.52 16.32
C SER A 31 13.99 11.86 15.81
N ASN A 32 13.32 10.89 16.43
CA ASN A 32 13.42 10.22 17.71
C ASN A 32 13.06 8.74 17.52
N THR A 33 13.57 7.92 18.43
CA THR A 33 13.03 6.60 18.73
C THR A 33 11.54 6.72 19.05
N GLU A 34 10.66 6.15 18.23
CA GLU A 34 9.29 5.86 18.65
C GLU A 34 8.93 4.41 18.34
N ASN A 35 8.37 3.80 19.38
CA ASN A 35 8.04 2.40 19.50
C ASN A 35 7.07 1.96 18.40
N VAL A 36 7.18 0.68 18.02
CA VAL A 36 6.11 -0.06 17.34
C VAL A 36 4.89 -0.03 18.25
N SER A 37 4.09 1.01 18.08
CA SER A 37 2.84 1.21 18.79
C SER A 37 1.81 0.29 18.16
N SER A 38 1.19 -0.55 19.00
CA SER A 38 -0.05 -1.26 18.67
C SER A 38 -1.03 -0.28 18.03
N MET A 39 -1.35 -0.50 16.77
CA MET A 39 -2.20 0.39 15.98
C MET A 39 -3.65 0.19 16.41
N ASP A 40 -4.19 1.15 17.16
CA ASP A 40 -5.60 1.19 17.51
C ASP A 40 -6.41 1.71 16.29
N MET A 41 -6.92 0.78 15.47
CA MET A 41 -7.77 1.09 14.30
C MET A 41 -9.25 1.15 14.70
N LYS A 42 -9.70 2.31 15.19
CA LYS A 42 -11.13 2.55 15.47
C LYS A 42 -11.95 2.72 14.19
N GLU A 43 -13.10 2.05 14.14
CA GLU A 43 -14.16 2.16 13.15
C GLU A 43 -14.74 3.59 13.15
N TYR A 44 -14.84 4.23 11.98
CA TYR A 44 -15.24 5.63 11.81
C TYR A 44 -16.51 5.75 10.96
N GLY A 45 -17.19 6.91 10.99
CA GLY A 45 -18.40 7.14 10.23
C GLY A 45 -18.12 7.17 8.72
N ASN A 46 -18.75 6.27 7.96
CA ASN A 46 -18.38 5.98 6.58
C ASN A 46 -19.23 6.78 5.57
N LYS A 47 -18.58 7.41 4.59
CA LYS A 47 -19.24 8.01 3.40
C LYS A 47 -19.53 6.93 2.35
N TYR A 48 -18.66 5.93 2.23
CA TYR A 48 -18.85 4.75 1.39
C TYR A 48 -19.14 3.51 2.25
N SER A 49 -20.15 2.71 1.91
CA SER A 49 -20.58 1.59 2.76
C SER A 49 -19.56 0.45 2.85
N ASP A 50 -18.60 0.44 1.93
CA ASP A 50 -17.66 -0.65 1.69
C ASP A 50 -16.22 -0.29 2.05
N CYS A 51 -15.95 0.78 2.81
CA CYS A 51 -14.59 1.18 3.23
C CYS A 51 -13.73 0.02 3.74
N ILE A 52 -12.41 0.15 3.58
CA ILE A 52 -11.46 -0.86 4.06
C ILE A 52 -11.63 -1.04 5.57
N ASN A 53 -11.91 -2.28 6.00
CA ASN A 53 -12.17 -2.57 7.41
C ASN A 53 -10.87 -2.69 8.20
N GLY A 54 -10.65 -1.77 9.14
CA GLY A 54 -9.47 -1.76 10.01
C GLY A 54 -9.33 -3.01 10.90
N SER A 55 -10.45 -3.57 11.37
CA SER A 55 -10.43 -4.79 12.20
C SER A 55 -10.00 -6.02 11.40
N GLU A 56 -10.39 -6.10 10.13
CA GLU A 56 -9.98 -7.16 9.21
C GLU A 56 -8.47 -7.01 8.90
N LEU A 57 -8.01 -5.79 8.63
CA LEU A 57 -6.59 -5.50 8.40
C LEU A 57 -5.73 -5.90 9.60
N ASP A 58 -6.11 -5.53 10.82
CA ASP A 58 -5.38 -5.86 12.04
C ASP A 58 -5.31 -7.37 12.27
N SER A 59 -6.43 -8.08 12.09
CA SER A 59 -6.49 -9.53 12.26
C SER A 59 -5.61 -10.26 11.24
N PHE A 60 -5.68 -9.84 9.98
CA PHE A 60 -4.96 -10.44 8.86
C PHE A 60 -3.45 -10.21 8.98
N THR A 61 -3.04 -8.97 9.25
CA THR A 61 -1.62 -8.64 9.42
C THR A 61 -1.02 -9.38 10.60
N LYS A 62 -1.71 -9.45 11.75
CA LYS A 62 -1.25 -10.20 12.93
C LYS A 62 -1.01 -11.68 12.62
N GLN A 63 -1.95 -12.36 11.96
CA GLN A 63 -1.81 -13.76 11.57
C GLN A 63 -0.57 -13.97 10.68
N VAL A 64 -0.37 -13.10 9.70
CA VAL A 64 0.75 -13.18 8.76
C VAL A 64 2.08 -12.88 9.47
N PHE A 65 2.10 -11.92 10.39
CA PHE A 65 3.28 -11.58 11.18
C PHE A 65 3.72 -12.74 12.10
N GLU A 66 2.76 -13.37 12.79
CA GLU A 66 3.03 -14.53 13.66
C GLU A 66 3.58 -15.73 12.89
N THR A 67 3.18 -15.88 11.62
CA THR A 67 3.58 -16.99 10.76
C THR A 67 4.96 -16.77 10.11
N ASN A 68 5.26 -15.53 9.69
CA ASN A 68 6.42 -15.24 8.83
C ASN A 68 7.64 -14.64 9.54
N PHE A 69 7.53 -14.20 10.81
CA PHE A 69 8.55 -13.37 11.45
C PHE A 69 9.20 -13.98 12.70
N LYS A 70 9.30 -15.31 12.75
CA LYS A 70 9.81 -15.98 13.96
C LYS A 70 11.30 -15.79 14.24
N THR A 71 12.15 -15.41 13.26
CA THR A 71 13.61 -15.39 13.48
C THR A 71 14.45 -14.45 12.58
N THR A 72 13.85 -13.67 11.68
CA THR A 72 14.63 -12.92 10.67
C THR A 72 14.87 -11.47 11.06
N LYS A 73 16.13 -11.04 11.07
CA LYS A 73 16.50 -9.61 11.20
C LYS A 73 16.15 -8.90 9.89
N LEU A 74 15.00 -8.22 9.88
CA LEU A 74 14.53 -7.48 8.72
C LEU A 74 15.30 -6.16 8.54
N PRO A 75 15.51 -5.71 7.30
CA PRO A 75 16.04 -4.37 7.02
C PRO A 75 14.92 -3.32 7.10
N VAL A 76 14.22 -3.23 8.24
CA VAL A 76 13.00 -2.42 8.47
C VAL A 76 13.09 -1.01 7.88
N LYS A 77 14.16 -0.26 8.21
CA LYS A 77 14.39 1.11 7.71
C LYS A 77 14.35 1.24 6.19
N SER A 78 14.84 0.23 5.47
CA SER A 78 14.81 0.26 3.99
C SER A 78 13.41 0.01 3.45
N ILE A 79 12.64 -0.86 4.11
CA ILE A 79 11.28 -1.19 3.72
C ILE A 79 10.35 -0.01 4.04
N ASP A 80 10.50 0.63 5.20
CA ASP A 80 9.77 1.84 5.57
C ASP A 80 9.98 2.96 4.55
N LYS A 81 11.22 3.18 4.11
CA LYS A 81 11.50 4.16 3.04
C LYS A 81 10.81 3.83 1.72
N SER A 82 10.72 2.54 1.37
CA SER A 82 9.95 2.10 0.20
C SER A 82 8.45 2.35 0.38
N LEU A 83 7.93 2.18 1.59
CA LEU A 83 6.52 2.46 1.92
C LEU A 83 6.20 3.95 1.89
N GLU A 84 7.09 4.80 2.38
CA GLU A 84 6.95 6.27 2.27
C GLU A 84 6.88 6.72 0.82
N ASN A 85 7.73 6.15 -0.05
CA ASN A 85 7.69 6.44 -1.48
C ASN A 85 6.41 5.92 -2.12
N TYR A 86 5.97 4.72 -1.74
CA TYR A 86 4.72 4.14 -2.21
C TYR A 86 3.52 5.02 -1.83
N GLN A 87 3.45 5.46 -0.58
CA GLN A 87 2.42 6.38 -0.10
C GLN A 87 2.38 7.67 -0.93
N ARG A 88 3.53 8.31 -1.15
CA ARG A 88 3.59 9.54 -1.97
C ARG A 88 3.11 9.30 -3.40
N SER A 89 3.47 8.16 -4.00
CA SER A 89 3.00 7.81 -5.35
C SER A 89 1.49 7.59 -5.39
N LEU A 90 0.94 6.94 -4.37
CA LEU A 90 -0.51 6.77 -4.22
C LEU A 90 -1.23 8.10 -4.06
N GLU A 91 -0.76 8.97 -3.17
CA GLU A 91 -1.31 10.32 -2.93
C GLU A 91 -1.41 11.10 -4.25
N VAL A 92 -0.32 11.18 -5.02
CA VAL A 92 -0.32 11.83 -6.33
C VAL A 92 -1.30 11.16 -7.30
N THR A 93 -1.45 9.83 -7.25
CA THR A 93 -2.38 9.12 -8.13
C THR A 93 -3.82 9.48 -7.79
N ILE A 94 -4.20 9.42 -6.51
CA ILE A 94 -5.58 9.69 -6.08
C ILE A 94 -5.97 11.16 -6.18
N GLU A 95 -5.03 12.10 -6.07
CA GLU A 95 -5.27 13.53 -6.31
C GLU A 95 -5.76 13.82 -7.74
N ASN A 96 -5.43 12.94 -8.70
CA ASN A 96 -5.86 13.05 -10.10
C ASN A 96 -7.16 12.29 -10.40
N LEU A 97 -7.76 11.66 -9.39
CA LEU A 97 -9.01 10.91 -9.50
C LEU A 97 -10.14 11.67 -8.79
N ASN A 98 -11.38 11.43 -9.21
CA ASN A 98 -12.51 11.85 -8.39
C ASN A 98 -12.63 10.95 -7.16
N ALA A 99 -13.38 11.38 -6.16
CA ALA A 99 -13.46 10.68 -4.87
C ALA A 99 -14.02 9.25 -4.95
N ILE A 100 -14.79 8.89 -5.99
CA ILE A 100 -15.31 7.54 -6.18
C ILE A 100 -14.22 6.68 -6.84
N ASP A 101 -13.62 7.16 -7.93
CA ASP A 101 -12.53 6.46 -8.61
C ASP A 101 -11.33 6.24 -7.69
N ALA A 102 -11.03 7.21 -6.81
CA ALA A 102 -9.97 7.09 -5.81
C ALA A 102 -10.28 6.01 -4.77
N HIS A 103 -11.52 5.94 -4.28
CA HIS A 103 -12.01 4.90 -3.36
C HIS A 103 -11.86 3.51 -3.99
N ASP A 104 -12.41 3.33 -5.19
CA ASP A 104 -12.37 2.06 -5.93
C ASP A 104 -10.92 1.62 -6.23
N PHE A 105 -10.06 2.56 -6.60
CA PHE A 105 -8.65 2.31 -6.84
C PHE A 105 -7.93 1.80 -5.58
N LEU A 106 -8.12 2.48 -4.44
CA LEU A 106 -7.51 2.09 -3.17
C LEU A 106 -7.98 0.71 -2.70
N HIS A 107 -9.27 0.41 -2.90
CA HIS A 107 -9.85 -0.91 -2.66
C HIS A 107 -9.21 -2.01 -3.51
N SER A 108 -9.08 -1.76 -4.82
CA SER A 108 -8.44 -2.71 -5.73
C SER A 108 -6.98 -2.98 -5.36
N GLU A 109 -6.22 -1.95 -4.99
CA GLU A 109 -4.83 -2.09 -4.55
C GLU A 109 -4.74 -2.89 -3.23
N TYR A 110 -5.62 -2.61 -2.27
CA TYR A 110 -5.70 -3.33 -1.01
C TYR A 110 -5.96 -4.83 -1.22
N GLU A 111 -6.97 -5.18 -2.02
CA GLU A 111 -7.32 -6.57 -2.30
C GLU A 111 -6.22 -7.30 -3.08
N ARG A 112 -5.50 -6.59 -3.96
CA ARG A 112 -4.32 -7.15 -4.63
C ARG A 112 -3.26 -7.57 -3.61
N TYR A 113 -2.93 -6.70 -2.65
CA TYR A 113 -1.93 -7.03 -1.63
C TYR A 113 -2.38 -8.09 -0.65
N LYS A 114 -3.66 -8.10 -0.27
CA LYS A 114 -4.26 -9.16 0.54
C LYS A 114 -4.16 -10.53 -0.14
N THR A 115 -4.46 -10.57 -1.44
CA THR A 115 -4.32 -11.78 -2.27
C THR A 115 -2.86 -12.22 -2.35
N GLU A 116 -1.94 -11.29 -2.58
CA GLU A 116 -0.51 -11.58 -2.66
C GLU A 116 0.04 -12.09 -1.31
N MET A 117 -0.40 -11.50 -0.20
CA MET A 117 0.01 -11.88 1.15
C MET A 117 -0.51 -13.27 1.56
N SER A 118 -1.59 -13.74 0.94
CA SER A 118 -2.17 -15.07 1.18
C SER A 118 -1.39 -16.22 0.51
N GLN A 119 -0.32 -15.92 -0.24
CA GLN A 119 0.51 -16.94 -0.89
C GLN A 119 1.42 -17.68 0.11
N GLU A 120 1.55 -19.00 -0.05
CA GLU A 120 2.21 -19.90 0.91
C GLU A 120 3.71 -19.65 1.15
N THR A 121 4.40 -18.93 0.25
CA THR A 121 5.87 -18.77 0.31
C THR A 121 6.29 -17.30 0.34
N LEU A 122 5.80 -16.55 1.33
CA LEU A 122 6.15 -15.14 1.48
C LEU A 122 7.41 -14.96 2.33
N SER A 123 8.37 -14.17 1.84
CA SER A 123 9.50 -13.77 2.68
C SER A 123 9.05 -12.74 3.72
N GLY A 124 9.68 -12.72 4.90
CA GLY A 124 9.37 -11.71 5.92
C GLY A 124 9.52 -10.27 5.40
N VAL A 125 10.50 -10.00 4.53
CA VAL A 125 10.65 -8.68 3.89
C VAL A 125 9.42 -8.33 3.05
N ARG A 126 8.95 -9.26 2.22
CA ARG A 126 7.77 -9.05 1.37
C ARG A 126 6.50 -8.92 2.22
N ALA A 127 6.37 -9.72 3.27
CA ALA A 127 5.20 -9.69 4.15
C ALA A 127 5.11 -8.34 4.86
N TYR A 128 6.24 -7.81 5.31
CA TYR A 128 6.30 -6.51 5.97
C TYR A 128 5.90 -5.40 5.00
N TYR A 129 6.44 -5.44 3.78
CA TYR A 129 6.08 -4.46 2.75
C TYR A 129 4.60 -4.52 2.39
N LEU A 130 4.05 -5.70 2.11
CA LEU A 130 2.63 -5.86 1.75
C LEU A 130 1.71 -5.39 2.90
N ALA A 131 2.07 -5.67 4.15
CA ALA A 131 1.29 -5.22 5.31
C ALA A 131 1.30 -3.69 5.43
N GLY A 132 2.47 -3.08 5.25
CA GLY A 132 2.61 -1.64 5.20
C GLY A 132 1.80 -1.02 4.05
N ALA A 133 1.84 -1.62 2.86
CA ALA A 133 1.12 -1.13 1.69
C ALA A 133 -0.41 -1.20 1.91
N MET A 134 -0.93 -2.30 2.45
CA MET A 134 -2.34 -2.43 2.84
C MET A 134 -2.74 -1.35 3.86
N LYS A 135 -1.87 -1.05 4.84
CA LYS A 135 -2.10 0.03 5.81
C LYS A 135 -2.13 1.41 5.14
N VAL A 136 -1.26 1.67 4.18
CA VAL A 136 -1.28 2.93 3.42
C VAL A 136 -2.63 3.07 2.69
N CYS A 137 -3.10 2.03 2.00
CA CYS A 137 -4.41 2.03 1.34
C CYS A 137 -5.54 2.35 2.33
N PHE A 138 -5.59 1.67 3.48
CA PHE A 138 -6.57 1.92 4.54
C PHE A 138 -6.56 3.37 5.04
N ASN A 139 -5.38 3.93 5.28
CA ASN A 139 -5.26 5.30 5.79
C ASN A 139 -5.73 6.34 4.76
N LEU A 140 -5.40 6.13 3.47
CA LEU A 140 -5.83 7.02 2.41
C LEU A 140 -7.34 6.91 2.16
N ASP A 141 -7.88 5.69 2.13
CA ASP A 141 -9.32 5.44 2.02
C ASP A 141 -10.08 6.13 3.17
N LYS A 142 -9.55 6.00 4.39
CA LYS A 142 -10.05 6.72 5.56
C LYS A 142 -10.05 8.23 5.38
N SER A 143 -8.95 8.81 4.87
CA SER A 143 -8.88 10.26 4.67
C SER A 143 -9.91 10.76 3.65
N LEU A 144 -10.15 10.04 2.55
CA LEU A 144 -11.18 10.37 1.57
C LEU A 144 -12.60 10.38 2.18
N ASN A 145 -12.83 9.53 3.17
CA ASN A 145 -14.09 9.45 3.90
C ASN A 145 -14.23 10.54 4.99
N GLN A 146 -13.11 11.05 5.53
CA GLN A 146 -13.09 12.04 6.60
C GLN A 146 -12.95 13.50 6.12
N ASP A 147 -12.46 13.73 4.90
CA ASP A 147 -12.27 15.07 4.31
C ASP A 147 -13.57 15.70 3.77
N SER A 148 -14.67 15.60 4.53
CA SER A 148 -15.97 16.20 4.18
C SER A 148 -16.03 17.73 4.35
N ASN A 149 -14.91 18.42 4.61
CA ASN A 149 -14.88 19.88 4.83
C ASN A 149 -14.44 20.72 3.63
N HIS A 150 -14.25 20.13 2.44
CA HIS A 150 -14.01 20.90 1.22
C HIS A 150 -15.16 20.73 0.20
N LEU A 151 -16.29 21.37 0.50
CA LEU A 151 -17.25 21.74 -0.53
C LEU A 151 -16.62 22.85 -1.40
N PRO A 152 -16.74 22.81 -2.74
CA PRO A 152 -16.45 23.98 -3.55
C PRO A 152 -17.48 25.05 -3.18
N GLN A 153 -17.03 26.19 -2.67
CA GLN A 153 -17.92 27.32 -2.47
C GLN A 153 -18.36 27.90 -3.83
N PRO A 154 -19.63 28.32 -3.96
CA PRO A 154 -20.18 28.89 -5.19
C PRO A 154 -19.54 30.23 -5.58
#